data_AF-A0A925WNH3-F1
#
_entry.id   AF-A0A925WNH3-F1
#
_cell.length_a   1.000
_cell.length_b   1.000
_cell.length_c   1.000
_cell.angle_alpha   90.00
_cell.angle_beta   90.00
_cell.angle_gamma   90.00
#
_symmetry.space_group_name_H-M   'P 1'
#
loop_
_entity.id
_entity.type
_entity.pdbx_description
1 polymer ?
#
loop_
_entity_poly.entity_id
_entity_poly.type
_entity_poly.pdbx_seq_one_letter_code
_entity_poly.pdbx_strand_id
1 'polypeptide(L)'
;MARFIVKLTLGLTLISVALLLLGMALGRAADTLPAIALELRETPECRLPCWRGITPGVHTLAEAKVILTDAGYTVISTITGGASLYQFGTQAYRRCEVAITTDTSGVVTSLQLDHCPPTRLGDVLRSLGQPEGVLADRFGLAFAESSIVVYAQRISCVRRYTLATFVESIKLRPANEVLSSVYPWRGLVDLRAYMPRQRVTLNC
;
A
#
# COMPACT_ATOMS: atom_id res chain seq x y z
N MET A 1 -21.90 47.44 29.34
CA MET A 1 -22.28 46.34 28.41
C MET A 1 -21.27 46.16 27.26
N ALA A 2 -20.91 47.20 26.49
CA ALA A 2 -19.97 47.10 25.36
C ALA A 2 -18.60 46.46 25.71
N ARG A 3 -17.98 46.82 26.84
CA ARG A 3 -16.68 46.25 27.26
C ARG A 3 -16.73 44.75 27.55
N PHE A 4 -17.87 44.20 27.95
CA PHE A 4 -18.04 42.77 28.22
C PHE A 4 -18.16 42.00 26.90
N ILE A 5 -18.92 42.53 25.94
CA ILE A 5 -19.08 41.95 24.60
C ILE A 5 -17.73 41.88 23.87
N VAL A 6 -16.92 42.95 23.93
CA VAL A 6 -15.59 42.98 23.30
C VAL A 6 -14.63 41.95 23.90
N LYS A 7 -14.66 41.73 25.22
CA LYS A 7 -13.81 40.70 25.86
C LYS A 7 -14.25 39.29 25.48
N LEU A 8 -15.56 39.05 25.36
CA LEU A 8 -16.11 37.75 24.97
C LEU A 8 -15.73 37.38 23.52
N THR A 9 -15.86 38.33 22.58
CA THR A 9 -15.51 38.07 21.16
C THR A 9 -14.01 37.84 20.98
N LEU A 10 -13.16 38.56 21.71
CA LEU A 10 -11.71 38.37 21.66
C LEU A 10 -11.29 37.00 22.24
N GLY A 11 -11.94 36.57 23.33
CA GLY A 11 -11.71 35.24 23.92
C GLY A 11 -12.11 34.11 22.98
N LEU A 12 -13.26 34.23 22.32
CA LEU A 12 -13.76 33.21 21.39
C LEU A 12 -12.86 33.07 20.15
N THR A 13 -12.40 34.18 19.58
CA THR A 13 -11.49 34.16 18.41
C THR A 13 -10.16 33.50 18.74
N LEU A 14 -9.59 33.76 19.92
CA LEU A 14 -8.36 33.10 20.37
C LEU A 14 -8.53 31.58 20.52
N ILE A 15 -9.65 31.12 21.09
CA ILE A 15 -9.94 29.68 21.24
C ILE A 15 -10.09 29.02 19.87
N SER A 16 -10.82 29.64 18.93
CA SER A 16 -10.99 29.12 17.58
C SER A 16 -9.65 29.00 16.84
N VAL A 17 -8.78 30.02 16.94
CA VAL A 17 -7.45 29.99 16.33
C VAL A 17 -6.59 28.88 16.96
N ALA A 18 -6.62 28.72 18.29
CA ALA A 18 -5.88 27.66 18.97
C ALA A 18 -6.33 26.26 18.54
N LEU A 19 -7.65 26.04 18.39
CA LEU A 19 -8.20 24.78 17.89
C LEU A 19 -7.82 24.51 16.43
N LEU A 20 -7.83 25.53 15.58
CA LEU A 20 -7.38 25.41 14.18
C LEU A 20 -5.89 25.07 14.09
N LEU A 21 -5.05 25.73 14.89
CA LEU A 21 -3.62 25.46 14.96
C LEU A 21 -3.35 24.04 15.48
N LEU A 22 -4.07 23.60 16.51
CA LEU A 22 -3.96 22.23 17.03
C LEU A 22 -4.40 21.19 15.99
N GLY A 23 -5.50 21.45 15.27
CA GLY A 23 -5.96 20.62 14.17
C GLY A 23 -4.92 20.51 13.04
N MET A 24 -4.28 21.63 12.65
CA MET A 24 -3.21 21.63 11.66
C MET A 24 -1.95 20.91 12.14
N ALA A 25 -1.58 21.07 13.42
CA ALA A 25 -0.43 20.39 14.00
C ALA A 25 -0.64 18.86 14.05
N LEU A 26 -1.83 18.42 14.45
CA LEU A 26 -2.22 17.01 14.45
C LEU A 26 -2.31 16.44 13.02
N GLY A 27 -2.79 17.22 12.06
CA GLY A 27 -2.79 16.84 10.64
C GLY A 27 -1.39 16.61 10.10
N ARG A 28 -0.45 17.53 10.37
CA ARG A 28 0.94 17.40 9.90
C ARG A 28 1.72 16.28 10.58
N ALA A 29 1.41 15.95 11.83
CA ALA A 29 2.05 14.82 12.51
C ALA A 29 1.62 13.46 11.93
N ALA A 30 0.43 13.38 11.30
CA ALA A 30 -0.03 12.19 10.61
C ALA A 30 0.60 12.00 9.21
N ASP A 31 1.20 13.05 8.64
CA ASP A 31 1.66 13.09 7.24
C ASP A 31 3.12 12.63 7.01
N THR A 32 3.84 12.10 8.00
CA THR A 32 5.28 11.86 7.81
C THR A 32 5.63 10.64 6.96
N LEU A 33 4.66 9.79 6.61
CA LEU A 33 4.85 8.73 5.63
C LEU A 33 3.79 8.86 4.53
N PRO A 34 4.18 9.13 3.26
CA PRO A 34 3.23 9.11 2.17
C PRO A 34 2.53 7.74 2.14
N ALA A 35 1.21 7.75 1.96
CA ALA A 35 0.49 6.50 1.75
C ALA A 35 1.15 5.74 0.58
N ILE A 36 1.43 4.45 0.74
CA ILE A 36 2.13 3.64 -0.28
C ILE A 36 1.47 3.77 -1.66
N ALA A 37 0.14 3.90 -1.69
CA ALA A 37 -0.60 4.12 -2.93
C ALA A 37 -0.13 5.36 -3.71
N LEU A 38 0.33 6.42 -3.05
CA LEU A 38 0.87 7.62 -3.70
C LEU A 38 2.23 7.35 -4.35
N GLU A 39 3.01 6.42 -3.79
CA GLU A 39 4.30 6.01 -4.34
C GLU A 39 4.17 5.01 -5.49
N LEU A 40 2.99 4.40 -5.66
CA LEU A 40 2.64 3.51 -6.77
C LEU A 40 2.04 4.29 -7.95
N ARG A 41 2.69 5.38 -8.33
CA ARG A 41 2.29 6.20 -9.49
C ARG A 41 3.40 6.17 -10.52
N GLU A 42 3.00 6.08 -11.79
CA GLU A 42 3.95 6.23 -12.89
C GLU A 42 4.60 7.61 -12.82
N THR A 43 5.93 7.61 -12.79
CA THR A 43 6.73 8.80 -13.03
C THR A 43 7.59 8.57 -14.27
N PRO A 44 8.13 9.63 -14.92
CA PRO A 44 9.03 9.47 -16.05
C PRO A 44 10.23 8.55 -15.76
N GLU A 45 10.65 8.49 -14.50
CA GLU A 45 11.78 7.71 -13.99
C GLU A 45 11.40 6.29 -13.55
N CYS A 46 10.11 6.01 -13.36
CA CYS A 46 9.61 4.79 -12.72
C CYS A 46 8.26 4.40 -13.34
N ARG A 47 8.31 3.66 -14.46
CA ARG A 47 7.11 3.07 -15.09
C ARG A 47 6.71 1.80 -14.33
N LEU A 48 5.41 1.57 -14.16
CA LEU A 48 4.92 0.39 -13.47
C LEU A 48 5.33 -0.89 -14.20
N PRO A 49 5.64 -2.00 -13.49
CA PRO A 49 5.66 -2.20 -12.03
C PRO A 49 6.94 -1.65 -11.38
N CYS A 50 6.85 -0.49 -10.75
CA CYS A 50 7.99 0.13 -10.09
C CYS A 50 7.53 0.76 -8.77
N TRP A 51 8.37 0.65 -7.75
CA TRP A 51 8.13 1.28 -6.46
C TRP A 51 9.44 1.89 -5.95
N ARG A 52 9.42 3.20 -5.71
CA ARG A 52 10.57 4.01 -5.26
C ARG A 52 11.82 3.81 -6.13
N GLY A 53 11.63 3.66 -7.45
CA GLY A 53 12.71 3.43 -8.41
C GLY A 53 13.14 1.97 -8.57
N ILE A 54 12.63 1.04 -7.76
CA ILE A 54 12.95 -0.38 -7.87
C ILE A 54 11.95 -1.04 -8.82
N THR A 55 12.45 -1.56 -9.94
CA THR A 55 11.68 -2.28 -10.96
C THR A 55 12.08 -3.76 -10.98
N PRO A 56 11.17 -4.70 -10.65
CA PRO A 56 11.43 -6.13 -10.77
C PRO A 56 11.78 -6.55 -12.21
N GLY A 57 12.74 -7.45 -12.36
CA GLY A 57 13.31 -7.90 -13.64
C GLY A 57 14.39 -6.98 -14.21
N VAL A 58 14.62 -5.81 -13.60
CA VAL A 58 15.60 -4.82 -14.06
C VAL A 58 16.69 -4.60 -13.02
N HIS A 59 16.30 -4.31 -11.78
CA HIS A 59 17.27 -3.95 -10.73
C HIS A 59 17.82 -5.19 -10.01
N THR A 60 19.08 -5.12 -9.63
CA THR A 60 19.75 -6.10 -8.77
C THR A 60 19.40 -5.89 -7.29
N LEU A 61 19.63 -6.91 -6.46
CA LEU A 61 19.49 -6.79 -5.01
C LEU A 61 20.40 -5.70 -4.43
N ALA A 62 21.61 -5.55 -4.99
CA ALA A 62 22.57 -4.55 -4.53
C ALA A 62 22.06 -3.12 -4.77
N GLU A 63 21.52 -2.83 -5.96
CA GLU A 63 20.91 -1.54 -6.28
C GLU A 63 19.67 -1.28 -5.43
N ALA A 64 18.77 -2.27 -5.32
CA ALA A 64 17.57 -2.18 -4.48
C ALA A 64 17.92 -1.90 -3.02
N LYS A 65 18.99 -2.53 -2.50
CA LYS A 65 19.49 -2.29 -1.15
C LYS A 65 19.92 -0.83 -0.96
N VAL A 66 20.69 -0.26 -1.88
CA VAL A 66 21.12 1.15 -1.82
C VAL A 66 19.90 2.08 -1.78
N ILE A 67 18.95 1.88 -2.69
CA ILE A 67 17.71 2.66 -2.76
C ILE A 67 16.91 2.58 -1.44
N LEU A 68 16.83 1.40 -0.84
CA LEU A 68 16.13 1.19 0.44
C LEU A 68 16.88 1.81 1.62
N THR A 69 18.20 1.67 1.69
CA THR A 69 18.99 2.24 2.79
C THR A 69 19.01 3.76 2.75
N ASP A 70 19.13 4.35 1.56
CA ASP A 70 19.08 5.81 1.35
C ASP A 70 17.71 6.38 1.77
N ALA A 71 16.69 5.54 1.70
CA ALA A 71 15.36 5.86 2.15
C ALA A 71 15.11 5.64 3.64
N GLY A 72 16.05 5.07 4.39
CA GLY A 72 15.90 4.81 5.83
C GLY A 72 15.39 3.42 6.21
N TYR A 73 15.34 2.47 5.27
CA TYR A 73 15.10 1.07 5.59
C TYR A 73 16.38 0.37 6.07
N THR A 74 16.23 -0.54 7.02
CA THR A 74 17.32 -1.40 7.51
C THR A 74 17.03 -2.86 7.17
N VAL A 75 18.08 -3.63 6.92
CA VAL A 75 17.95 -5.09 6.72
C VAL A 75 17.70 -5.73 8.07
N ILE A 76 16.63 -6.51 8.19
CA ILE A 76 16.31 -7.24 9.43
C ILE A 76 16.57 -8.75 9.32
N SER A 77 16.45 -9.31 8.12
CA SER A 77 16.73 -10.72 7.89
C SER A 77 17.13 -10.96 6.44
N THR A 78 18.05 -11.90 6.23
CA THR A 78 18.32 -12.49 4.91
C THR A 78 17.83 -13.93 4.99
N ILE A 79 16.83 -14.26 4.19
CA ILE A 79 16.20 -15.58 4.17
C ILE A 79 16.94 -16.43 3.14
N THR A 80 17.30 -17.66 3.54
CA THR A 80 17.93 -18.63 2.65
C THR A 80 17.04 -18.88 1.43
N GLY A 81 17.61 -18.76 0.22
CA GLY A 81 16.85 -18.92 -1.04
C GLY A 81 16.61 -17.63 -1.83
N GLY A 82 17.42 -16.59 -1.62
CA GLY A 82 17.39 -15.37 -2.44
C GLY A 82 16.35 -14.33 -2.01
N ALA A 83 15.75 -14.48 -0.82
CA ALA A 83 14.85 -13.49 -0.26
C ALA A 83 15.53 -12.66 0.84
N SER A 84 15.33 -11.34 0.81
CA SER A 84 15.84 -10.40 1.82
C SER A 84 14.69 -9.59 2.38
N LEU A 85 14.60 -9.49 3.70
CA LEU A 85 13.57 -8.75 4.41
C LEU A 85 14.15 -7.44 4.96
N TYR A 86 13.56 -6.34 4.54
CA TYR A 86 13.90 -4.98 4.97
C TYR A 86 12.75 -4.41 5.80
N GLN A 87 13.08 -3.55 6.75
CA GLN A 87 12.11 -2.92 7.63
C GLN A 87 12.42 -1.44 7.75
N PHE A 88 11.37 -0.62 7.73
CA PHE A 88 11.53 0.80 8.00
C PHE A 88 11.76 1.06 9.50
N GLY A 89 12.86 1.74 9.83
CA GLY A 89 13.43 1.79 11.18
C GLY A 89 12.79 2.76 12.17
N THR A 90 11.65 3.40 11.90
CA THR A 90 11.06 4.36 12.84
C THR A 90 10.06 3.69 13.80
N GLN A 91 10.31 3.82 15.11
CA GLN A 91 9.49 3.22 16.18
C GLN A 91 8.04 3.75 16.24
N ALA A 92 7.72 4.82 15.51
CA ALA A 92 6.43 5.52 15.60
C ALA A 92 5.29 4.85 14.81
N TYR A 93 5.61 3.98 13.84
CA TYR A 93 4.60 3.33 13.01
C TYR A 93 4.72 1.81 13.08
N ARG A 94 3.60 1.11 12.86
CA ARG A 94 3.65 -0.34 12.60
C ARG A 94 4.63 -0.55 11.43
N ARG A 95 5.61 -1.42 11.67
CA ARG A 95 6.78 -1.66 10.84
C ARG A 95 6.38 -1.87 9.38
N CYS A 96 6.74 -0.98 8.46
CA CYS A 96 6.64 -1.27 7.03
C CYS A 96 7.74 -2.26 6.67
N GLU A 97 7.34 -3.42 6.18
CA GLU A 97 8.23 -4.50 5.81
C GLU A 97 8.25 -4.65 4.29
N VAL A 98 9.46 -4.71 3.74
CA VAL A 98 9.70 -4.89 2.31
C VAL A 98 10.44 -6.19 2.13
N ALA A 99 9.76 -7.20 1.61
CA ALA A 99 10.39 -8.45 1.20
C ALA A 99 10.81 -8.35 -0.26
N ILE A 100 12.10 -8.54 -0.52
CA ILE A 100 12.68 -8.61 -1.86
C ILE A 100 13.02 -10.07 -2.15
N THR A 101 12.52 -10.61 -3.26
CA THR A 101 12.95 -11.92 -3.79
C THR A 101 13.81 -11.70 -5.03
N THR A 102 14.85 -12.51 -5.19
CA THR A 102 15.78 -12.45 -6.32
C THR A 102 15.93 -13.81 -6.99
N ASP A 103 16.34 -13.80 -8.27
CA ASP A 103 16.75 -15.01 -8.97
C ASP A 103 18.22 -15.40 -8.66
N THR A 104 18.71 -16.44 -9.33
CA THR A 104 20.09 -16.92 -9.17
C THR A 104 21.16 -15.94 -9.65
N SER A 105 20.79 -14.94 -10.48
CA SER A 105 21.68 -13.87 -10.93
C SER A 105 21.70 -12.67 -9.98
N GLY A 106 20.85 -12.67 -8.94
CA GLY A 106 20.70 -11.58 -7.99
C GLY A 106 19.81 -10.44 -8.49
N VAL A 107 19.06 -10.64 -9.59
CA VAL A 107 18.06 -9.68 -10.09
C VAL A 107 16.78 -9.82 -9.28
N VAL A 108 16.18 -8.69 -8.90
CA VAL A 108 14.93 -8.64 -8.14
C VAL A 108 13.80 -9.21 -8.98
N THR A 109 13.16 -10.27 -8.53
CA THR A 109 12.00 -10.91 -9.18
C THR A 109 10.69 -10.60 -8.49
N SER A 110 10.70 -10.12 -7.25
CA SER A 110 9.50 -9.67 -6.58
C SER A 110 9.82 -8.68 -5.48
N LEU A 111 8.94 -7.69 -5.32
CA LEU A 111 8.86 -6.84 -4.14
C LEU A 111 7.52 -7.10 -3.47
N GLN A 112 7.49 -7.23 -2.16
CA GLN A 112 6.27 -7.33 -1.38
C GLN A 112 6.33 -6.36 -0.21
N LEU A 113 5.31 -5.52 -0.12
CA LEU A 113 5.15 -4.49 0.91
C LEU A 113 4.08 -5.00 1.89
N ASP A 114 4.50 -5.29 3.11
CA ASP A 114 3.65 -5.81 4.19
C ASP A 114 3.69 -4.86 5.39
N HIS A 115 2.62 -4.84 6.20
CA HIS A 115 2.57 -4.10 7.48
C HIS A 115 2.85 -2.58 7.41
N CYS A 116 2.90 -2.01 6.20
CA CYS A 116 3.16 -0.60 5.95
C CYS A 116 1.96 0.31 6.30
N PRO A 117 2.13 1.66 6.29
CA PRO A 117 1.07 2.58 6.71
C PRO A 117 -0.29 2.26 6.08
N PRO A 118 -1.38 2.31 6.88
CA PRO A 118 -2.67 1.82 6.47
C PRO A 118 -3.14 2.56 5.22
N THR A 119 -3.17 1.83 4.11
CA THR A 119 -3.63 2.33 2.82
C THR A 119 -5.02 1.78 2.56
N ARG A 120 -5.94 2.59 2.05
CA ARG A 120 -7.28 2.13 1.70
C ARG A 120 -7.34 1.75 0.23
N LEU A 121 -8.20 0.79 -0.10
CA LEU A 121 -8.40 0.37 -1.49
C LEU A 121 -8.83 1.54 -2.38
N GLY A 122 -9.63 2.48 -1.89
CA GLY A 122 -10.00 3.68 -2.66
C GLY A 122 -8.80 4.55 -3.09
N ASP A 123 -7.75 4.62 -2.28
CA ASP A 123 -6.55 5.39 -2.60
C ASP A 123 -5.67 4.67 -3.62
N VAL A 124 -5.63 3.34 -3.55
CA VAL A 124 -5.02 2.48 -4.58
C VAL A 124 -5.74 2.66 -5.91
N LEU A 125 -7.07 2.54 -5.93
CA LEU A 125 -7.86 2.70 -7.15
C LEU A 125 -7.73 4.10 -7.76
N ARG A 126 -7.54 5.12 -6.93
CA ARG A 126 -7.27 6.49 -7.41
C ARG A 126 -5.90 6.60 -8.08
N SER A 127 -4.91 5.82 -7.64
CA SER A 127 -3.52 5.94 -8.09
C SER A 127 -3.19 5.00 -9.25
N LEU A 128 -3.70 3.76 -9.21
CA LEU A 128 -3.49 2.72 -10.21
C LEU A 128 -4.65 2.58 -11.21
N GLY A 129 -5.78 3.26 -10.99
CA GLY A 129 -6.98 3.09 -11.80
C GLY A 129 -7.79 1.84 -11.42
N GLN A 130 -8.52 1.30 -12.38
CA GLN A 130 -9.30 0.08 -12.17
C GLN A 130 -8.41 -1.16 -12.31
N PRO A 131 -8.58 -2.19 -11.45
CA PRO A 131 -7.87 -3.44 -11.63
C PRO A 131 -8.38 -4.14 -12.90
N GLU A 132 -7.50 -4.92 -13.50
CA GLU A 132 -7.83 -5.79 -14.63
C GLU A 132 -8.62 -7.01 -14.15
N GLY A 133 -8.34 -7.48 -12.94
CA GLY A 133 -8.99 -8.65 -12.40
C GLY A 133 -8.80 -8.91 -10.92
N VAL A 134 -9.40 -10.02 -10.48
CA VAL A 134 -9.43 -10.49 -9.10
C VAL A 134 -8.79 -11.87 -9.03
N LEU A 135 -7.89 -12.08 -8.07
CA LEU A 135 -7.28 -13.37 -7.77
C LEU A 135 -8.20 -14.15 -6.82
N ALA A 136 -8.52 -15.39 -7.21
CA ALA A 136 -9.51 -16.19 -6.52
C ALA A 136 -9.15 -16.60 -5.09
N ASP A 137 -7.88 -16.91 -4.86
CA ASP A 137 -7.42 -17.56 -3.63
C ASP A 137 -7.21 -16.57 -2.47
N ARG A 138 -6.99 -15.28 -2.75
CA ARG A 138 -6.37 -14.35 -1.78
C ARG A 138 -7.00 -12.96 -1.63
N PHE A 139 -8.21 -12.70 -2.14
CA PHE A 139 -8.76 -11.34 -2.16
C PHE A 139 -7.79 -10.34 -2.85
N GLY A 140 -6.98 -10.84 -3.79
CA GLY A 140 -6.03 -10.02 -4.53
C GLY A 140 -6.70 -9.30 -5.71
N LEU A 141 -6.27 -8.08 -5.98
CA LEU A 141 -6.65 -7.30 -7.16
C LEU A 141 -5.40 -7.12 -8.02
N ALA A 142 -5.50 -7.48 -9.30
CA ALA A 142 -4.42 -7.38 -10.27
C ALA A 142 -4.52 -6.08 -11.07
N PHE A 143 -3.40 -5.38 -11.21
CA PHE A 143 -3.23 -4.12 -11.95
C PHE A 143 -1.98 -4.21 -12.85
N ALA A 144 -1.92 -3.34 -13.85
CA ALA A 144 -0.76 -3.15 -14.72
C ALA A 144 -0.27 -4.47 -15.34
N GLU A 145 -1.10 -5.10 -16.16
CA GLU A 145 -0.87 -6.40 -16.78
C GLU A 145 -0.57 -7.49 -15.74
N SER A 146 -1.32 -7.47 -14.63
CA SER A 146 -1.11 -8.33 -13.47
C SER A 146 0.25 -8.21 -12.77
N SER A 147 1.10 -7.26 -13.14
CA SER A 147 2.43 -7.09 -12.54
C SER A 147 2.36 -6.53 -11.11
N ILE A 148 1.26 -5.89 -10.75
CA ILE A 148 0.98 -5.39 -9.39
C ILE A 148 -0.24 -6.11 -8.83
N VAL A 149 -0.07 -6.71 -7.66
CA VAL A 149 -1.15 -7.39 -6.94
C VAL A 149 -1.36 -6.74 -5.59
N VAL A 150 -2.56 -6.25 -5.35
CA VAL A 150 -2.95 -5.61 -4.09
C VAL A 150 -3.86 -6.56 -3.33
N TYR A 151 -3.40 -7.03 -2.18
CA TYR A 151 -4.19 -7.88 -1.29
C TYR A 151 -4.92 -6.99 -0.30
N ALA A 152 -6.26 -7.04 -0.35
CA ALA A 152 -7.09 -6.32 0.61
C ALA A 152 -7.23 -7.13 1.91
N GLN A 153 -7.16 -6.45 3.04
CA GLN A 153 -7.34 -7.06 4.35
C GLN A 153 -8.70 -7.75 4.44
N ARG A 154 -8.68 -9.01 4.85
CA ARG A 154 -9.88 -9.78 5.12
C ARG A 154 -10.46 -9.39 6.48
N ILE A 155 -11.43 -8.48 6.49
CA ILE A 155 -12.21 -8.20 7.69
C ILE A 155 -13.33 -9.25 7.78
N SER A 156 -13.02 -10.37 8.44
CA SER A 156 -13.96 -11.46 8.77
C SER A 156 -14.88 -11.87 7.59
N CYS A 157 -16.17 -12.12 7.86
CA CYS A 157 -17.15 -12.64 6.90
C CYS A 157 -17.60 -11.64 5.83
N VAL A 158 -16.94 -10.48 5.75
CA VAL A 158 -17.21 -9.49 4.73
C VAL A 158 -16.59 -9.96 3.41
N ARG A 159 -17.45 -10.37 2.48
CA ARG A 159 -17.08 -10.89 1.16
C ARG A 159 -17.05 -9.82 0.07
N ARG A 160 -17.03 -8.54 0.43
CA ARG A 160 -17.17 -7.42 -0.51
C ARG A 160 -16.00 -6.46 -0.35
N TYR A 161 -15.40 -6.09 -1.48
CA TYR A 161 -14.49 -4.96 -1.55
C TYR A 161 -15.25 -3.66 -1.31
N THR A 162 -14.76 -2.82 -0.42
CA THR A 162 -15.24 -1.44 -0.26
C THR A 162 -14.06 -0.50 -0.47
N LEU A 163 -14.34 0.75 -0.86
CA LEU A 163 -13.29 1.77 -0.96
C LEU A 163 -12.60 2.03 0.39
N ALA A 164 -13.27 1.71 1.50
CA ALA A 164 -12.74 1.85 2.85
C ALA A 164 -11.91 0.65 3.32
N THR A 165 -11.92 -0.48 2.58
CA THR A 165 -11.18 -1.69 2.94
C THR A 165 -9.68 -1.38 2.98
N PHE A 166 -9.00 -1.81 4.05
CA PHE A 166 -7.55 -1.64 4.16
C PHE A 166 -6.82 -2.60 3.22
N VAL A 167 -5.67 -2.15 2.73
CA VAL A 167 -4.71 -2.97 2.02
C VAL A 167 -3.85 -3.68 3.06
N GLU A 168 -3.74 -5.00 2.91
CA GLU A 168 -2.89 -5.86 3.74
C GLU A 168 -1.48 -5.91 3.20
N SER A 169 -1.35 -6.14 1.89
CA SER A 169 -0.06 -6.17 1.22
C SER A 169 -0.12 -5.79 -0.25
N ILE A 170 1.01 -5.35 -0.79
CA ILE A 170 1.16 -5.03 -2.21
C ILE A 170 2.37 -5.78 -2.75
N LYS A 171 2.18 -6.54 -3.81
CA LYS A 171 3.22 -7.33 -4.46
C LYS A 171 3.48 -6.81 -5.88
N LEU A 172 4.72 -6.48 -6.19
CA LEU A 172 5.18 -6.10 -7.51
C LEU A 172 6.03 -7.24 -8.08
N ARG A 173 5.85 -7.54 -9.36
CA ARG A 173 6.51 -8.62 -10.10
C ARG A 173 6.86 -8.14 -11.51
N PRO A 174 7.75 -8.83 -12.25
CA PRO A 174 8.03 -8.52 -13.64
C PRO A 174 6.77 -8.50 -14.50
N ALA A 175 6.70 -7.58 -15.46
CA ALA A 175 5.53 -7.42 -16.32
C ALA A 175 5.20 -8.64 -17.18
N ASN A 176 6.19 -9.50 -17.44
CA ASN A 176 6.04 -10.73 -18.21
C ASN A 176 5.55 -11.93 -17.37
N GLU A 177 5.36 -11.78 -16.06
CA GLU A 177 4.94 -12.88 -15.20
C GLU A 177 3.40 -13.05 -15.20
N VAL A 178 2.92 -14.07 -15.90
CA VAL A 178 1.49 -14.36 -16.00
C VAL A 178 0.97 -14.96 -14.69
N LEU A 179 -0.06 -14.33 -14.13
CA LEU A 179 -0.82 -14.93 -13.03
C LEU A 179 -1.78 -16.01 -13.54
N SER A 180 -1.75 -17.16 -12.87
CA SER A 180 -2.85 -18.12 -12.97
C SER A 180 -4.08 -17.60 -12.22
N SER A 181 -5.28 -17.88 -12.74
CA SER A 181 -6.56 -17.67 -12.02
C SER A 181 -6.96 -16.22 -11.75
N VAL A 182 -6.74 -15.34 -12.73
CA VAL A 182 -7.27 -13.97 -12.71
C VAL A 182 -8.66 -13.94 -13.35
N TYR A 183 -9.65 -13.49 -12.59
CA TYR A 183 -11.03 -13.31 -13.07
C TYR A 183 -11.24 -11.85 -13.47
N PRO A 184 -11.90 -11.55 -14.61
CA PRO A 184 -12.11 -10.17 -15.06
C PRO A 184 -12.78 -9.32 -14.00
N TRP A 185 -12.30 -8.08 -13.81
CA TRP A 185 -12.88 -7.14 -12.86
C TRP A 185 -14.33 -6.80 -13.22
N ARG A 186 -15.21 -6.80 -12.21
CA ARG A 186 -16.65 -6.53 -12.32
C ARG A 186 -17.11 -5.44 -11.36
N GLY A 187 -16.17 -4.65 -10.84
CA GLY A 187 -16.44 -3.65 -9.82
C GLY A 187 -16.48 -4.19 -8.38
N LEU A 188 -16.98 -3.37 -7.48
CA LEU A 188 -17.08 -3.66 -6.04
C LEU A 188 -18.28 -4.58 -5.73
N VAL A 189 -18.28 -5.78 -6.30
CA VAL A 189 -19.31 -6.80 -6.11
C VAL A 189 -18.91 -7.83 -5.04
N ASP A 190 -19.85 -8.70 -4.65
CA ASP A 190 -19.55 -9.83 -3.77
C ASP A 190 -18.55 -10.78 -4.44
N LEU A 191 -17.58 -11.30 -3.69
CA LEU A 191 -16.55 -12.21 -4.19
C LEU A 191 -17.11 -13.48 -4.85
N ARG A 192 -18.31 -13.93 -4.46
CA ARG A 192 -19.00 -15.06 -5.12
C ARG A 192 -19.33 -14.77 -6.59
N ALA A 193 -19.48 -13.51 -6.97
CA ALA A 193 -19.71 -13.12 -8.36
C ALA A 193 -18.47 -13.36 -9.25
N TYR A 194 -17.28 -13.42 -8.65
CA TYR A 194 -16.05 -13.80 -9.34
C TYR A 194 -15.83 -15.32 -9.32
N MET A 195 -16.23 -16.00 -8.24
CA MET A 195 -16.02 -17.44 -8.03
C MET A 195 -17.32 -18.20 -7.74
N PRO A 196 -18.22 -18.36 -8.72
CA PRO A 196 -19.54 -18.96 -8.47
C PRO A 196 -19.50 -20.46 -8.14
N ARG A 197 -18.41 -21.17 -8.47
CA ARG A 197 -18.31 -22.64 -8.34
C ARG A 197 -17.30 -23.15 -7.31
N GLN A 198 -16.42 -22.30 -6.80
CA GLN A 198 -15.55 -22.70 -5.70
C GLN A 198 -16.34 -22.57 -4.40
N ARG A 199 -16.49 -23.67 -3.66
CA ARG A 199 -16.89 -23.61 -2.25
C ARG A 199 -15.76 -22.92 -1.50
N VAL A 200 -15.76 -21.60 -1.50
CA VAL A 200 -14.90 -20.84 -0.60
C VAL A 200 -15.47 -21.06 0.80
N THR A 201 -14.99 -22.10 1.46
CA THR A 201 -15.08 -22.25 2.92
C THR A 201 -14.24 -21.14 3.51
N LEU A 202 -14.85 -19.96 3.64
CA LEU A 202 -14.35 -18.96 4.56
C LEU A 202 -14.59 -19.56 5.94
N ASN A 203 -13.49 -19.84 6.67
CA ASN A 203 -13.56 -20.12 8.09
C ASN A 203 -13.92 -18.80 8.80
N CYS A 204 -15.21 -18.52 8.70
CA CYS A 204 -16.05 -17.79 9.61
C CYS A 204 -16.71 -18.83 10.51
#